data_AF-A0A7W4VEI2-F1
#
_entry.id   AF-A0A7W4VEI2-F1
#
_cell.length_a   1.000
_cell.length_b   1.000
_cell.length_c   1.000
_cell.angle_alpha   90.00
_cell.angle_beta   90.00
_cell.angle_gamma   90.00
#
_symmetry.space_group_name_H-M   'P 1'
#
loop_
_entity.id
_entity.type
_entity.pdbx_description
1 polymer ?
#
loop_
_entity_poly.entity_id
_entity_poly.type
_entity_poly.pdbx_seq_one_letter_code
_entity_poly.pdbx_strand_id
1 'polypeptide(L)'
;MKISTVAIDVGYGNTKSAFPLGSEIATNMFPSLAPVAATSSLTAHAGGMFRARNVVNVEIDGARYEVGPDVSLSAAHVNTGRSLSEDYVTTPNYAALLAGSLHYANASEVDRLVLGLPVHNTQKYAAFLKDRFTGSHNFGWGNVQINSVLPLPQPLGTLITYIQQSGNKYDPDNAYLVIDVGYFTTDWVVARGYTMDDTRSGGAPGGAARIYQQVASLISADRGQPTDSIERIDKAIRDAKPMVFYGQDLDVSPYLAEAMAVTHQPVKEIQARVGRTEDIRAIILTGGGAQLYAPTIRAAFPLNVIHIMDAPCFANVRGFFSIGSAKQVAKAA
;
A
#
# COMPACT_ATOMS: atom_id res chain seq x y z
N MET A 1 5.25 -22.83 -7.99
CA MET A 1 6.33 -23.14 -7.02
C MET A 1 5.73 -23.21 -5.62
N LYS A 2 6.25 -24.09 -4.77
CA LYS A 2 5.95 -24.08 -3.34
C LYS A 2 6.77 -22.98 -2.66
N ILE A 3 6.11 -22.12 -1.90
CA ILE A 3 6.72 -20.95 -1.24
C ILE A 3 6.39 -20.99 0.25
N SER A 4 7.40 -20.82 1.09
CA SER A 4 7.25 -20.86 2.54
C SER A 4 6.40 -19.69 3.07
N THR A 5 6.73 -18.47 2.68
CA THR A 5 5.98 -17.27 3.08
C THR A 5 5.82 -16.33 1.90
N VAL A 6 4.62 -15.84 1.65
CA VAL A 6 4.36 -14.70 0.77
C VAL A 6 3.70 -13.62 1.60
N ALA A 7 4.29 -12.42 1.62
CA ALA A 7 3.66 -11.24 2.21
C ALA A 7 3.07 -10.37 1.10
N ILE A 8 1.82 -9.93 1.26
CA ILE A 8 1.11 -9.10 0.29
C ILE A 8 0.47 -7.93 1.02
N ASP A 9 0.67 -6.73 0.47
CA ASP A 9 0.01 -5.50 0.87
C ASP A 9 -0.79 -4.98 -0.33
N VAL A 10 -2.11 -5.20 -0.30
CA VAL A 10 -3.03 -4.71 -1.33
C VAL A 10 -3.44 -3.28 -0.96
N GLY A 11 -2.54 -2.34 -1.21
CA GLY A 11 -2.79 -0.91 -1.00
C GLY A 11 -3.65 -0.31 -2.10
N TYR A 12 -4.24 0.87 -1.88
CA TYR A 12 -5.10 1.51 -2.88
C TYR A 12 -4.39 2.00 -4.14
N GLY A 13 -3.13 2.40 -4.03
CA GLY A 13 -2.34 2.83 -5.19
C GLY A 13 -1.65 1.66 -5.88
N ASN A 14 -0.97 0.82 -5.10
CA ASN A 14 -0.18 -0.29 -5.60
C ASN A 14 -0.30 -1.52 -4.70
N THR A 15 -0.42 -2.68 -5.33
CA THR A 15 -0.32 -3.98 -4.70
C THR A 15 1.15 -4.36 -4.66
N LYS A 16 1.64 -4.72 -3.49
CA LYS A 16 3.04 -5.04 -3.27
C LYS A 16 3.16 -6.41 -2.64
N SER A 17 4.26 -7.09 -2.91
CA SER A 17 4.56 -8.35 -2.25
C SER A 17 6.03 -8.56 -1.98
N ALA A 18 6.30 -9.43 -1.03
CA ALA A 18 7.62 -9.95 -0.71
C ALA A 18 7.56 -11.47 -0.56
N PHE A 19 8.53 -12.17 -1.15
CA PHE A 19 8.59 -13.63 -1.19
C PHE A 19 10.06 -14.07 -1.33
N PRO A 20 10.41 -15.33 -1.00
CA PRO A 20 11.78 -15.79 -1.06
C PRO A 20 12.19 -16.06 -2.51
N LEU A 21 13.40 -15.64 -2.88
CA LEU A 21 14.06 -16.00 -4.13
C LEU A 21 15.48 -16.46 -3.80
N GLY A 22 15.67 -17.77 -3.66
CA GLY A 22 16.90 -18.34 -3.12
C GLY A 22 17.14 -17.86 -1.68
N SER A 23 18.29 -17.24 -1.43
CA SER A 23 18.64 -16.64 -0.14
C SER A 23 18.15 -15.19 0.03
N GLU A 24 17.59 -14.58 -1.02
CA GLU A 24 17.14 -13.19 -1.00
C GLU A 24 15.63 -13.07 -0.82
N ILE A 25 15.19 -11.88 -0.42
CA ILE A 25 13.78 -11.49 -0.40
C ILE A 25 13.51 -10.71 -1.68
N ALA A 26 12.82 -11.33 -2.62
CA ALA A 26 12.33 -10.64 -3.80
C ALA A 26 11.10 -9.79 -3.44
N THR A 27 10.96 -8.64 -4.10
CA THR A 27 9.81 -7.74 -3.93
C THR A 27 9.20 -7.40 -5.29
N ASN A 28 7.87 -7.43 -5.37
CA ASN A 28 7.13 -7.05 -6.57
C ASN A 28 6.12 -5.94 -6.26
N MET A 29 5.80 -5.13 -7.27
CA MET A 29 4.77 -4.09 -7.20
C MET A 29 4.07 -3.95 -8.55
N PHE A 30 2.76 -3.77 -8.52
CA PHE A 30 1.96 -3.36 -9.68
C PHE A 30 0.79 -2.46 -9.24
N PRO A 31 0.20 -1.68 -10.15
CA PRO A 31 -0.93 -0.81 -9.84
C PRO A 31 -2.11 -1.60 -9.26
N SER A 32 -2.79 -1.06 -8.24
CA SER A 32 -3.98 -1.70 -7.66
C SER A 32 -5.23 -1.45 -8.51
N LEU A 33 -5.20 -2.01 -9.70
CA LEU A 33 -6.27 -1.93 -10.69
C LEU A 33 -6.63 -3.36 -11.09
N ALA A 34 -7.92 -3.68 -10.97
CA ALA A 34 -8.49 -4.94 -11.38
C ALA A 34 -9.80 -4.67 -12.14
N PRO A 35 -9.76 -4.06 -13.33
CA PRO A 35 -10.96 -3.91 -14.16
C PRO A 35 -11.46 -5.29 -14.60
N VAL A 36 -12.78 -5.43 -14.74
CA VAL A 36 -13.38 -6.63 -15.35
C VAL A 36 -12.86 -6.72 -16.79
N ALA A 37 -12.34 -7.87 -17.17
CA ALA A 37 -11.86 -8.13 -18.51
C ALA A 37 -13.03 -7.98 -19.50
N ALA A 38 -12.89 -7.05 -20.44
CA ALA A 38 -13.88 -6.89 -21.51
C ALA A 38 -13.93 -8.19 -22.35
N THR A 39 -15.13 -8.65 -22.68
CA THR A 39 -15.36 -9.78 -23.59
C THR A 39 -14.85 -9.53 -25.02
N SER A 40 -14.44 -8.30 -25.36
CA SER A 40 -13.92 -7.95 -26.67
C SER A 40 -12.40 -8.08 -26.74
N SER A 41 -11.97 -9.20 -27.31
CA SER A 41 -10.61 -9.47 -27.78
C SER A 41 -10.23 -8.59 -28.99
N LEU A 42 -10.09 -7.28 -28.81
CA LEU A 42 -9.50 -6.43 -29.85
C LEU A 42 -7.97 -6.57 -29.94
N THR A 43 -7.33 -7.21 -28.96
CA THR A 43 -5.86 -7.41 -28.93
C THR A 43 -5.40 -8.82 -29.28
N ALA A 44 -6.30 -9.77 -29.49
CA ALA A 44 -5.89 -11.16 -29.78
C ALA A 44 -5.29 -11.36 -31.19
N HIS A 45 -5.32 -10.35 -32.07
CA HIS A 45 -4.86 -10.47 -33.46
C HIS A 45 -3.98 -9.30 -33.94
N ALA A 46 -3.24 -8.63 -33.06
CA ALA A 46 -2.13 -7.78 -33.50
C ALA A 46 -0.86 -8.63 -33.68
N GLY A 47 -0.83 -9.43 -34.75
CA GLY A 47 0.41 -9.99 -35.24
C GLY A 47 1.29 -8.85 -35.75
N GLY A 48 2.26 -8.40 -34.95
CA GLY A 48 3.30 -7.46 -35.38
C GLY A 48 3.75 -6.46 -34.31
N MET A 49 5.09 -6.34 -34.15
CA MET A 49 5.93 -5.24 -33.63
C MET A 49 5.59 -4.55 -32.28
N PHE A 50 4.46 -4.84 -31.64
CA PHE A 50 4.08 -4.26 -30.34
C PHE A 50 4.36 -5.25 -29.20
N ARG A 51 4.95 -4.75 -28.12
CA ARG A 51 5.22 -5.53 -26.91
C ARG A 51 3.90 -6.03 -26.31
N ALA A 52 3.81 -7.32 -26.04
CA ALA A 52 2.68 -7.89 -25.30
C ALA A 52 2.57 -7.24 -23.91
N ARG A 53 1.36 -6.84 -23.52
CA ARG A 53 1.08 -6.28 -22.18
C ARG A 53 1.37 -7.33 -21.12
N ASN A 54 2.12 -6.95 -20.09
CA ASN A 54 2.31 -7.74 -18.88
C ASN A 54 1.08 -7.64 -17.97
N VAL A 55 0.06 -8.45 -18.29
CA VAL A 55 -1.17 -8.60 -17.52
C VAL A 55 -1.60 -10.07 -17.46
N VAL A 56 -2.25 -10.44 -16.35
CA VAL A 56 -2.87 -11.75 -16.14
C VAL A 56 -4.38 -11.61 -16.00
N ASN A 57 -5.12 -12.57 -16.55
CA ASN A 57 -6.55 -12.71 -16.30
C ASN A 57 -6.76 -13.55 -15.04
N VAL A 58 -7.46 -12.98 -14.08
CA VAL A 58 -7.75 -13.58 -12.78
C VAL A 58 -9.23 -13.89 -12.68
N GLU A 59 -9.58 -15.14 -12.40
CA GLU A 59 -10.96 -15.58 -12.17
C GLU A 59 -11.31 -15.50 -10.68
N ILE A 60 -12.30 -14.66 -10.35
CA ILE A 60 -12.84 -14.51 -8.99
C ILE A 60 -14.37 -14.54 -9.09
N ASP A 61 -15.01 -15.41 -8.31
CA ASP A 61 -16.48 -15.46 -8.15
C ASP A 61 -17.25 -15.48 -9.49
N GLY A 62 -16.70 -16.16 -10.51
CA GLY A 62 -17.29 -16.29 -11.84
C GLY A 62 -17.02 -15.13 -12.83
N ALA A 63 -16.29 -14.09 -12.40
CA ALA A 63 -15.87 -12.97 -13.24
C ALA A 63 -14.36 -13.01 -13.51
N ARG A 64 -13.94 -12.44 -14.66
CA ARG A 64 -12.54 -12.30 -15.06
C ARG A 64 -12.07 -10.87 -14.88
N TYR A 65 -10.91 -10.70 -14.26
CA TYR A 65 -10.28 -9.41 -13.97
C TYR A 65 -8.89 -9.33 -14.60
N GLU A 66 -8.50 -8.20 -15.17
CA GLU A 66 -7.12 -7.98 -15.62
C GLU A 66 -6.27 -7.42 -14.48
N VAL A 67 -5.12 -8.03 -14.20
CA VAL A 67 -4.19 -7.56 -13.16
C VAL A 67 -2.75 -7.56 -13.68
N GLY A 68 -1.98 -6.52 -13.43
CA GLY A 68 -0.55 -6.51 -13.75
C GLY A 68 0.08 -5.15 -13.94
N PRO A 69 1.39 -5.10 -14.17
CA PRO A 69 2.13 -3.86 -14.41
C PRO A 69 1.59 -3.03 -15.58
N ASP A 70 1.11 -3.68 -16.65
CA ASP A 70 0.64 -3.02 -17.87
C ASP A 70 -0.90 -2.96 -17.97
N VAL A 71 -1.60 -2.96 -16.84
CA VAL A 71 -3.07 -2.77 -16.81
C VAL A 71 -3.44 -1.34 -17.20
N SER A 72 -4.39 -1.18 -18.13
CA SER A 72 -4.70 0.13 -18.69
C SER A 72 -5.52 1.00 -17.73
N LEU A 73 -5.07 2.24 -17.50
CA LEU A 73 -5.78 3.26 -16.73
C LEU A 73 -7.09 3.71 -17.40
N SER A 74 -7.17 3.68 -18.73
CA SER A 74 -8.38 4.07 -19.47
C SER A 74 -9.51 3.05 -19.31
N ALA A 75 -9.17 1.76 -19.17
CA ALA A 75 -10.13 0.70 -18.84
C ALA A 75 -10.63 0.80 -17.39
N ALA A 76 -9.83 1.39 -16.50
CA ALA A 76 -10.19 1.57 -15.09
C ALA A 76 -11.21 2.70 -14.87
N HIS A 77 -11.26 3.75 -15.72
CA HIS A 77 -12.16 4.91 -15.55
C HIS A 77 -13.66 4.55 -15.49
N VAL A 78 -14.05 3.38 -16.02
CA VAL A 78 -15.46 2.94 -16.03
C VAL A 78 -15.85 2.17 -14.76
N ASN A 79 -14.90 1.55 -14.05
CA ASN A 79 -15.16 0.68 -12.90
C ASN A 79 -13.94 0.64 -11.97
N THR A 80 -13.48 1.79 -11.46
CA THR A 80 -12.17 1.84 -10.78
C THR A 80 -12.09 0.97 -9.54
N GLY A 81 -13.19 0.50 -8.93
CA GLY A 81 -13.13 -0.32 -7.71
C GLY A 81 -12.38 0.35 -6.55
N ARG A 82 -11.93 1.60 -6.73
CA ARG A 82 -11.31 2.50 -5.75
C ARG A 82 -12.42 3.03 -4.82
N SER A 83 -13.33 2.15 -4.43
CA SER A 83 -14.28 2.45 -3.37
C SER A 83 -13.45 2.61 -2.11
N LEU A 84 -13.54 3.79 -1.50
CA LEU A 84 -12.99 4.13 -0.18
C LEU A 84 -13.68 3.36 0.96
N SER A 85 -14.39 2.28 0.64
CA SER A 85 -15.18 1.56 1.61
C SER A 85 -14.27 0.69 2.48
N GLU A 86 -14.51 0.71 3.78
CA GLU A 86 -13.78 -0.09 4.77
C GLU A 86 -13.82 -1.59 4.42
N ASP A 87 -14.87 -2.03 3.72
CA ASP A 87 -15.08 -3.40 3.28
C ASP A 87 -14.35 -3.76 1.98
N TYR A 88 -13.49 -2.90 1.44
CA TYR A 88 -12.73 -3.16 0.21
C TYR A 88 -12.04 -4.54 0.21
N VAL A 89 -11.54 -4.96 1.37
CA VAL A 89 -10.86 -6.25 1.59
C VAL A 89 -11.76 -7.47 1.37
N THR A 90 -13.08 -7.26 1.31
CA THR A 90 -14.09 -8.28 1.04
C THR A 90 -14.47 -8.39 -0.45
N THR A 91 -14.00 -7.45 -1.27
CA THR A 91 -14.43 -7.33 -2.66
C THR A 91 -13.72 -8.32 -3.60
N PRO A 92 -14.34 -8.66 -4.74
CA PRO A 92 -13.69 -9.42 -5.80
C PRO A 92 -12.42 -8.75 -6.34
N ASN A 93 -12.39 -7.41 -6.42
CA ASN A 93 -11.22 -6.66 -6.87
C ASN A 93 -10.02 -6.89 -5.94
N TYR A 94 -10.21 -6.86 -4.61
CA TYR A 94 -9.15 -7.18 -3.66
C TYR A 94 -8.63 -8.60 -3.85
N ALA A 95 -9.53 -9.57 -3.99
CA ALA A 95 -9.17 -10.97 -4.24
C ALA A 95 -8.40 -11.13 -5.56
N ALA A 96 -8.79 -10.41 -6.62
CA ALA A 96 -8.12 -10.44 -7.91
C ALA A 96 -6.68 -9.91 -7.82
N LEU A 97 -6.47 -8.79 -7.12
CA LEU A 97 -5.13 -8.22 -6.89
C LEU A 97 -4.25 -9.15 -6.06
N LEU A 98 -4.79 -9.73 -4.99
CA LEU A 98 -4.08 -10.72 -4.17
C LEU A 98 -3.65 -11.92 -5.02
N ALA A 99 -4.57 -12.48 -5.81
CA ALA A 99 -4.29 -13.60 -6.69
C ALA A 99 -3.27 -13.25 -7.79
N GLY A 100 -3.36 -12.04 -8.39
CA GLY A 100 -2.35 -11.55 -9.33
C GLY A 100 -0.95 -11.48 -8.70
N SER A 101 -0.85 -11.06 -7.44
CA SER A 101 0.42 -11.05 -6.72
C SER A 101 0.99 -12.46 -6.49
N LEU A 102 0.13 -13.45 -6.20
CA LEU A 102 0.53 -14.87 -6.15
C LEU A 102 1.00 -15.38 -7.51
N HIS A 103 0.34 -14.97 -8.59
CA HIS A 103 0.76 -15.30 -9.96
C HIS A 103 2.15 -14.75 -10.27
N TYR A 104 2.42 -13.46 -10.00
CA TYR A 104 3.73 -12.86 -10.24
C TYR A 104 4.84 -13.39 -9.30
N ALA A 105 4.48 -14.02 -8.18
CA ALA A 105 5.40 -14.80 -7.36
C ALA A 105 5.61 -16.24 -7.88
N ASN A 106 4.92 -16.65 -8.95
CA ASN A 106 4.86 -18.02 -9.47
C ASN A 106 4.46 -19.04 -8.38
N ALA A 107 3.56 -18.65 -7.47
CA ALA A 107 3.13 -19.47 -6.35
C ALA A 107 2.07 -20.50 -6.81
N SER A 108 2.32 -21.77 -6.50
CA SER A 108 1.33 -22.87 -6.62
C SER A 108 0.96 -23.46 -5.26
N GLU A 109 1.81 -23.25 -4.25
CA GLU A 109 1.53 -23.55 -2.85
C GLU A 109 2.20 -22.49 -1.97
N VAL A 110 1.51 -22.02 -0.94
CA VAL A 110 2.01 -21.04 0.03
C VAL A 110 1.76 -21.56 1.44
N ASP A 111 2.83 -21.82 2.21
CA ASP A 111 2.66 -22.31 3.59
C ASP A 111 2.05 -21.24 4.50
N ARG A 112 2.44 -19.97 4.29
CA ARG A 112 1.86 -18.81 4.99
C ARG A 112 1.73 -17.60 4.08
N LEU A 113 0.50 -17.13 3.92
CA LEU A 113 0.17 -15.86 3.29
C LEU A 113 0.00 -14.77 4.38
N VAL A 114 0.88 -13.78 4.40
CA VAL A 114 0.78 -12.63 5.30
C VAL A 114 0.10 -11.48 4.57
N LEU A 115 -0.94 -10.89 5.15
CA LEU A 115 -1.73 -9.83 4.54
C LEU A 115 -1.66 -8.54 5.37
N GLY A 116 -1.28 -7.44 4.73
CA GLY A 116 -1.30 -6.11 5.33
C GLY A 116 -2.67 -5.45 5.24
N LEU A 117 -3.12 -4.86 6.35
CA LEU A 117 -4.42 -4.17 6.45
C LEU A 117 -4.26 -2.81 7.15
N PRO A 118 -5.08 -1.80 6.81
CA PRO A 118 -5.24 -0.63 7.65
C PRO A 118 -5.57 -1.03 9.09
N VAL A 119 -5.13 -0.24 10.07
CA VAL A 119 -5.17 -0.62 11.50
C VAL A 119 -6.61 -0.93 11.94
N HIS A 120 -7.54 -0.04 11.61
CA HIS A 120 -8.97 -0.16 11.92
C HIS A 120 -9.66 -1.34 11.20
N ASN A 121 -9.17 -1.73 10.02
CA ASN A 121 -9.72 -2.86 9.25
C ASN A 121 -9.19 -4.20 9.73
N THR A 122 -8.01 -4.24 10.35
CA THR A 122 -7.34 -5.50 10.69
C THR A 122 -8.20 -6.34 11.64
N GLN A 123 -8.68 -5.76 12.74
CA GLN A 123 -9.48 -6.50 13.72
C GLN A 123 -10.83 -6.95 13.14
N LYS A 124 -11.45 -6.10 12.32
CA LYS A 124 -12.77 -6.34 11.72
C LYS A 124 -12.75 -7.47 10.68
N TYR A 125 -11.72 -7.52 9.84
CA TYR A 125 -11.70 -8.42 8.67
C TYR A 125 -10.70 -9.58 8.78
N ALA A 126 -9.92 -9.69 9.86
CA ALA A 126 -8.93 -10.76 10.00
C ALA A 126 -9.55 -12.18 9.91
N ALA A 127 -10.70 -12.41 10.54
CA ALA A 127 -11.38 -13.71 10.49
C ALA A 127 -11.87 -14.03 9.07
N PHE A 128 -12.51 -13.06 8.41
CA PHE A 128 -12.98 -13.18 7.04
C PHE A 128 -11.85 -13.51 6.07
N LEU A 129 -10.71 -12.81 6.15
CA LEU A 129 -9.58 -13.06 5.25
C LEU A 129 -8.95 -14.44 5.47
N LYS A 130 -8.91 -14.91 6.71
CA LYS A 130 -8.44 -16.26 7.01
C LYS A 130 -9.35 -17.32 6.39
N ASP A 131 -10.65 -17.16 6.55
CA ASP A 131 -11.65 -18.08 6.03
C ASP A 131 -11.65 -18.07 4.48
N ARG A 132 -11.70 -16.88 3.87
CA ARG A 132 -11.77 -16.71 2.42
C ARG A 132 -10.53 -17.24 1.69
N PHE A 133 -9.33 -17.05 2.24
CA PHE A 133 -8.09 -17.30 1.49
C PHE A 133 -7.30 -18.53 1.95
N THR A 134 -7.67 -19.18 3.05
CA THR A 134 -7.05 -20.48 3.41
C THR A 134 -7.71 -21.59 2.59
N GLY A 135 -6.90 -22.52 2.07
CA GLY A 135 -7.37 -23.67 1.29
C GLY A 135 -6.94 -23.64 -0.17
N SER A 136 -7.69 -24.36 -1.00
CA SER A 136 -7.38 -24.60 -2.41
C SER A 136 -8.16 -23.63 -3.29
N HIS A 137 -7.46 -22.86 -4.12
CA HIS A 137 -8.06 -21.86 -5.00
C HIS A 137 -7.68 -22.12 -6.45
N ASN A 138 -8.58 -21.85 -7.39
CA ASN A 138 -8.24 -21.77 -8.80
C ASN A 138 -8.60 -20.39 -9.32
N PHE A 139 -7.58 -19.62 -9.66
CA PHE A 139 -7.71 -18.24 -10.13
C PHE A 139 -7.67 -18.11 -11.66
N GLY A 140 -7.83 -19.24 -12.39
CA GLY A 140 -7.80 -19.29 -13.86
C GLY A 140 -6.51 -19.84 -14.45
N TRP A 141 -5.48 -20.10 -13.63
CA TRP A 141 -4.19 -20.70 -14.06
C TRP A 141 -3.85 -22.01 -13.34
N GLY A 142 -4.85 -22.66 -12.74
CA GLY A 142 -4.68 -23.92 -12.02
C GLY A 142 -4.71 -23.74 -10.51
N ASN A 143 -4.47 -24.84 -9.79
CA ASN A 143 -4.64 -24.88 -8.35
C ASN A 143 -3.51 -24.14 -7.60
N VAL A 144 -3.90 -23.26 -6.69
CA VAL A 144 -3.03 -22.56 -5.75
C VAL A 144 -3.48 -22.93 -4.33
N GLN A 145 -2.62 -23.64 -3.61
CA GLN A 145 -2.89 -24.04 -2.23
C GLN A 145 -2.34 -23.00 -1.24
N ILE A 146 -3.14 -22.53 -0.29
CA ILE A 146 -2.72 -21.61 0.78
C ILE A 146 -2.97 -22.29 2.13
N ASN A 147 -1.90 -22.65 2.83
CA ASN A 147 -2.00 -23.46 4.05
C ASN A 147 -2.36 -22.64 5.29
N SER A 148 -2.01 -21.35 5.33
CA SER A 148 -2.41 -20.46 6.41
C SER A 148 -2.39 -19.00 5.98
N VAL A 149 -3.27 -18.19 6.58
CA VAL A 149 -3.32 -16.74 6.37
C VAL A 149 -3.07 -16.01 7.68
N LEU A 150 -2.21 -14.98 7.65
CA LEU A 150 -1.86 -14.12 8.77
C LEU A 150 -2.12 -12.64 8.42
N PRO A 151 -3.30 -12.11 8.77
CA PRO A 151 -3.59 -10.68 8.70
C PRO A 151 -2.78 -9.89 9.75
N LEU A 152 -2.19 -8.76 9.37
CA LEU A 152 -1.42 -7.87 10.25
C LEU A 152 -1.71 -6.39 9.94
N PRO A 153 -1.60 -5.48 10.92
CA PRO A 153 -1.66 -4.05 10.68
C PRO A 153 -0.48 -3.57 9.82
N GLN A 154 -0.74 -2.72 8.83
CA GLN A 154 0.27 -2.11 7.93
C GLN A 154 1.48 -1.51 8.65
N PRO A 155 1.32 -0.62 9.65
CA PRO A 155 2.46 0.01 10.30
C PRO A 155 3.41 -0.97 11.02
N LEU A 156 2.92 -2.15 11.41
CA LEU A 156 3.74 -3.19 12.05
C LEU A 156 4.82 -3.72 11.11
N GLY A 157 4.53 -3.86 9.81
CA GLY A 157 5.51 -4.27 8.82
C GLY A 157 6.68 -3.29 8.75
N THR A 158 6.39 -2.00 8.70
CA THR A 158 7.45 -0.97 8.74
C THR A 158 8.25 -1.02 10.05
N LEU A 159 7.61 -1.18 11.21
CA LEU A 159 8.32 -1.26 12.49
C LEU A 159 9.36 -2.39 12.48
N ILE A 160 8.99 -3.58 12.02
CA ILE A 160 9.91 -4.72 11.97
C ILE A 160 11.06 -4.46 10.99
N THR A 161 10.78 -3.88 9.83
CA THR A 161 11.84 -3.48 8.89
C THR A 161 12.81 -2.49 9.54
N TYR A 162 12.29 -1.50 10.26
CA TYR A 162 13.12 -0.52 10.98
C TYR A 162 13.98 -1.18 12.06
N ILE A 163 13.42 -2.10 12.86
CA ILE A 163 14.16 -2.85 13.89
C ILE A 163 15.32 -3.61 13.24
N GLN A 164 15.06 -4.32 12.15
CA GLN A 164 16.08 -5.11 11.43
C GLN A 164 17.19 -4.23 10.86
N GLN A 165 16.85 -3.08 10.26
CA GLN A 165 17.83 -2.14 9.71
C GLN A 165 18.65 -1.44 10.80
N SER A 166 18.02 -1.16 11.94
CA SER A 166 18.67 -0.49 13.07
C SER A 166 19.62 -1.41 13.83
N GLY A 167 19.37 -2.72 13.84
CA GLY A 167 20.18 -3.71 14.55
C GLY A 167 20.38 -3.33 16.01
N ASN A 168 21.63 -3.33 16.48
CA ASN A 168 21.98 -2.98 17.87
C ASN A 168 21.68 -1.53 18.26
N LYS A 169 21.31 -0.66 17.31
CA LYS A 169 20.90 0.73 17.61
C LYS A 169 19.43 0.85 17.98
N TYR A 170 18.64 -0.20 17.73
CA TYR A 170 17.25 -0.23 18.17
C TYR A 170 17.19 -0.35 19.70
N ASP A 171 16.39 0.50 20.30
CA ASP A 171 16.14 0.52 21.75
C ASP A 171 14.81 -0.20 22.05
N PRO A 172 14.83 -1.44 22.58
CA PRO A 172 13.62 -2.22 22.81
C PRO A 172 12.78 -1.75 24.02
N ASP A 173 13.36 -0.95 24.91
CA ASP A 173 12.72 -0.56 26.17
C ASP A 173 11.77 0.63 26.01
N ASN A 174 11.92 1.39 24.92
CA ASN A 174 11.14 2.59 24.63
C ASN A 174 10.13 2.39 23.49
N ALA A 175 9.11 3.25 23.45
CA ALA A 175 8.09 3.20 22.42
C ALA A 175 8.54 3.87 21.12
N TYR A 176 7.99 3.43 20.01
CA TYR A 176 8.12 4.06 18.69
C TYR A 176 6.73 4.33 18.14
N LEU A 177 6.58 5.47 17.47
CA LEU A 177 5.37 5.81 16.72
C LEU A 177 5.64 5.61 15.24
N VAL A 178 5.00 4.61 14.63
CA VAL A 178 5.04 4.43 13.19
C VAL A 178 3.86 5.15 12.57
N ILE A 179 4.11 6.03 11.60
CA ILE A 179 3.09 6.73 10.82
C ILE A 179 3.23 6.29 9.36
N ASP A 180 2.23 5.58 8.85
CA ASP A 180 2.12 5.14 7.45
C ASP A 180 1.17 6.06 6.69
N VAL A 181 1.75 6.92 5.84
CA VAL A 181 0.99 7.83 4.99
C VAL A 181 0.74 7.14 3.64
N GLY A 182 -0.41 6.48 3.56
CA GLY A 182 -0.90 5.82 2.36
C GLY A 182 -1.41 6.80 1.30
N TYR A 183 -2.05 6.23 0.27
CA TYR A 183 -2.65 7.03 -0.79
C TYR A 183 -3.93 7.75 -0.32
N PHE A 184 -4.80 7.04 0.42
CA PHE A 184 -6.07 7.60 0.91
C PHE A 184 -6.15 7.77 2.41
N THR A 185 -5.40 6.99 3.19
CA THR A 185 -5.41 7.01 4.65
C THR A 185 -4.04 7.37 5.19
N THR A 186 -4.03 7.86 6.42
CA THR A 186 -2.83 7.89 7.25
C THR A 186 -3.10 7.02 8.47
N ASP A 187 -2.34 5.93 8.62
CA ASP A 187 -2.46 4.97 9.71
C ASP A 187 -1.27 5.13 10.66
N TRP A 188 -1.47 4.89 11.96
CA TRP A 188 -0.37 4.95 12.92
C TRP A 188 -0.48 3.90 14.01
N VAL A 189 0.69 3.45 14.48
CA VAL A 189 0.82 2.52 15.60
C VAL A 189 1.86 3.05 16.56
N VAL A 190 1.50 3.08 17.84
CA VAL A 190 2.47 3.22 18.94
C VAL A 190 2.81 1.82 19.42
N ALA A 191 4.08 1.47 19.47
CA ALA A 191 4.52 0.14 19.89
C ALA A 191 5.85 0.17 20.65
N ARG A 192 6.01 -0.77 21.57
CA ARG A 192 7.27 -1.08 22.25
C ARG A 192 7.65 -2.52 21.91
N GLY A 193 8.72 -2.69 21.13
CA GLY A 193 9.08 -4.00 20.59
C GLY A 193 7.94 -4.57 19.74
N TYR A 194 7.41 -5.72 20.14
CA TYR A 194 6.30 -6.40 19.45
C TYR A 194 4.92 -6.11 20.07
N THR A 195 4.86 -5.27 21.11
CA THR A 195 3.62 -4.95 21.81
C THR A 195 3.10 -3.60 21.33
N MET A 196 1.87 -3.60 20.79
CA MET A 196 1.19 -2.39 20.36
C MET A 196 0.37 -1.78 21.51
N ASP A 197 0.28 -0.46 21.51
CA ASP A 197 -0.67 0.29 22.33
C ASP A 197 -1.87 0.69 21.45
N ASP A 198 -2.93 -0.13 21.50
CA ASP A 198 -4.14 0.08 20.70
C ASP A 198 -4.88 1.39 21.07
N THR A 199 -4.67 1.91 22.28
CA THR A 199 -5.33 3.14 22.74
C THR A 199 -4.71 4.39 22.11
N ARG A 200 -3.42 4.31 21.75
CA ARG A 200 -2.65 5.38 21.09
C ARG A 200 -2.46 5.15 19.59
N SER A 201 -2.92 4.02 19.08
CA SER A 201 -2.90 3.66 17.66
C SER A 201 -4.23 4.00 16.97
N GLY A 202 -4.21 4.09 15.65
CA GLY A 202 -5.40 4.45 14.88
C GLY A 202 -5.15 4.63 13.38
N GLY A 203 -6.16 5.14 12.70
CA GLY A 203 -6.09 5.56 11.31
C GLY A 203 -7.08 6.68 11.04
N ALA A 204 -6.73 7.54 10.09
CA ALA A 204 -7.51 8.71 9.71
C ALA A 204 -7.65 8.78 8.18
N PRO A 205 -8.80 9.28 7.67
CA PRO A 205 -8.93 9.59 6.25
C PRO A 205 -8.02 10.77 5.89
N GLY A 206 -7.34 10.66 4.75
CA GLY A 206 -6.40 11.65 4.26
C GLY A 206 -5.00 11.05 4.11
N GLY A 207 -4.60 10.86 2.86
CA GLY A 207 -3.24 10.53 2.43
C GLY A 207 -2.83 11.40 1.23
N ALA A 208 -1.85 10.94 0.46
CA ALA A 208 -1.31 11.69 -0.68
C ALA A 208 -2.38 12.16 -1.69
N ALA A 209 -3.41 11.36 -1.95
CA ALA A 209 -4.48 11.68 -2.90
C ALA A 209 -5.23 12.97 -2.53
N ARG A 210 -5.39 13.28 -1.23
CA ARG A 210 -6.09 14.48 -0.77
C ARG A 210 -5.30 15.74 -1.14
N ILE A 211 -3.97 15.67 -1.11
CA ILE A 211 -3.10 16.77 -1.56
C ILE A 211 -3.27 16.96 -3.07
N TYR A 212 -3.21 15.88 -3.84
CA TYR A 212 -3.33 15.95 -5.29
C TYR A 212 -4.71 16.44 -5.76
N GLN A 213 -5.78 16.02 -5.08
CA GLN A 213 -7.14 16.54 -5.30
C GLN A 213 -7.23 18.03 -5.00
N GLN A 214 -6.59 18.50 -3.92
CA GLN A 214 -6.55 19.92 -3.61
C GLN A 214 -5.75 20.70 -4.65
N VAL A 215 -4.60 20.20 -5.10
CA VAL A 215 -3.83 20.80 -6.22
C VAL A 215 -4.70 20.90 -7.47
N ALA A 216 -5.43 19.84 -7.82
CA ALA A 216 -6.34 19.83 -8.96
C ALA A 216 -7.44 20.89 -8.84
N SER A 217 -8.04 21.03 -7.66
CA SER A 217 -9.04 22.06 -7.36
C SER A 217 -8.47 23.47 -7.52
N LEU A 218 -7.27 23.73 -7.00
CA LEU A 218 -6.61 25.03 -7.09
C LEU A 218 -6.23 25.39 -8.54
N ILE A 219 -5.70 24.43 -9.31
CA ILE A 219 -5.44 24.62 -10.75
C ILE A 219 -6.74 24.92 -11.49
N SER A 220 -7.82 24.20 -11.18
CA SER A 220 -9.12 24.40 -11.83
C SER A 220 -9.67 25.81 -11.57
N ALA A 221 -9.53 26.30 -10.33
CA ALA A 221 -9.96 27.63 -9.94
C ALA A 221 -9.13 28.72 -10.61
N ASP A 222 -7.79 28.58 -10.64
CA ASP A 222 -6.88 29.55 -11.24
C ASP A 222 -6.97 29.61 -12.78
N ARG A 223 -7.13 28.45 -13.43
CA ARG A 223 -7.12 28.34 -14.90
C ARG A 223 -8.51 28.36 -15.54
N GLY A 224 -9.57 28.30 -14.74
CA GLY A 224 -10.95 28.27 -15.24
C GLY A 224 -11.29 27.02 -16.07
N GLN A 225 -10.51 25.95 -15.94
CA GLN A 225 -10.67 24.71 -16.69
C GLN A 225 -10.58 23.52 -15.71
N PRO A 226 -11.56 22.61 -15.70
CA PRO A 226 -11.51 21.45 -14.81
C PRO A 226 -10.26 20.60 -15.05
N THR A 227 -9.64 20.14 -13.97
CA THR A 227 -8.64 19.08 -13.99
C THR A 227 -8.96 18.04 -12.93
N ASP A 228 -9.04 16.78 -13.34
CA ASP A 228 -9.24 15.61 -12.48
C ASP A 228 -8.08 14.61 -12.59
N SER A 229 -7.02 14.99 -13.32
CA SER A 229 -5.86 14.16 -13.62
C SER A 229 -4.90 14.03 -12.43
N ILE A 230 -5.36 13.41 -11.35
CA ILE A 230 -4.62 13.21 -10.10
C ILE A 230 -3.27 12.53 -10.36
N GLU A 231 -3.22 11.53 -11.26
CA GLU A 231 -2.00 10.80 -11.59
C GLU A 231 -0.95 11.68 -12.29
N ARG A 232 -1.39 12.65 -13.10
CA ARG A 232 -0.48 13.58 -13.80
C ARG A 232 0.10 14.59 -12.81
N ILE A 233 -0.71 15.03 -11.86
CA ILE A 233 -0.30 15.90 -10.75
C ILE A 233 0.71 15.15 -9.85
N ASP A 234 0.41 13.93 -9.43
CA ASP A 234 1.32 13.07 -8.67
C ASP A 234 2.68 12.93 -9.39
N LYS A 235 2.65 12.60 -10.69
CA LYS A 235 3.86 12.48 -11.50
C LYS A 235 4.65 13.80 -11.56
N ALA A 236 3.99 14.92 -11.80
CA ALA A 236 4.63 16.23 -11.89
C ALA A 236 5.34 16.61 -10.57
N ILE A 237 4.68 16.38 -9.44
CA ILE A 237 5.23 16.61 -8.10
C ILE A 237 6.43 15.69 -7.85
N ARG A 238 6.28 14.40 -8.13
CA ARG A 238 7.31 13.38 -7.85
C ARG A 238 8.56 13.57 -8.71
N ASP A 239 8.38 13.93 -9.97
CA ASP A 239 9.48 14.15 -10.91
C ASP A 239 10.07 15.56 -10.82
N ALA A 240 9.47 16.44 -10.01
CA ALA A 240 9.77 17.87 -9.95
C ALA A 240 9.79 18.51 -11.35
N LYS A 241 8.76 18.21 -12.16
CA LYS A 241 8.64 18.67 -13.55
C LYS A 241 7.27 19.31 -13.80
N PRO A 242 7.18 20.26 -14.73
CA PRO A 242 5.89 20.80 -15.16
C PRO A 242 4.95 19.71 -15.69
N MET A 243 3.66 19.92 -15.49
CA MET A 243 2.62 19.13 -16.11
C MET A 243 2.11 19.85 -17.36
N VAL A 244 1.95 19.15 -18.47
CA VAL A 244 1.30 19.74 -19.65
C VAL A 244 -0.16 20.09 -19.32
N PHE A 245 -0.60 21.33 -19.55
CA PHE A 245 -1.97 21.77 -19.36
C PHE A 245 -2.41 22.59 -20.57
N TYR A 246 -3.25 22.01 -21.43
CA TYR A 246 -3.66 22.61 -22.72
C TYR A 246 -2.49 23.14 -23.56
N GLY A 247 -1.44 22.32 -23.70
CA GLY A 247 -0.25 22.66 -24.49
C GLY A 247 0.76 23.57 -23.79
N GLN A 248 0.51 23.97 -22.54
CA GLN A 248 1.42 24.77 -21.72
C GLN A 248 2.13 23.90 -20.69
N ASP A 249 3.37 24.21 -20.36
CA ASP A 249 4.07 23.61 -19.22
C ASP A 249 3.65 24.34 -17.93
N LEU A 250 2.82 23.68 -17.13
CA LEU A 250 2.31 24.21 -15.86
C LEU A 250 3.20 23.78 -14.70
N ASP A 251 3.82 24.75 -14.01
CA ASP A 251 4.47 24.50 -12.72
C ASP A 251 3.40 24.28 -11.63
N VAL A 252 3.43 23.10 -11.01
CA VAL A 252 2.48 22.70 -9.98
C VAL A 252 2.90 23.11 -8.56
N SER A 253 4.14 23.58 -8.39
CA SER A 253 4.74 23.85 -7.08
C SER A 253 3.99 24.90 -6.24
N PRO A 254 3.50 26.03 -6.80
CA PRO A 254 2.74 27.01 -6.02
C PRO A 254 1.42 26.42 -5.47
N TYR A 255 0.70 25.67 -6.30
CA TYR A 255 -0.55 25.01 -5.89
C TYR A 255 -0.27 23.91 -4.86
N LEU A 256 0.85 23.18 -4.98
CA LEU A 256 1.27 22.20 -3.98
C LEU A 256 1.50 22.86 -2.62
N ALA A 257 2.21 23.99 -2.57
CA ALA A 257 2.50 24.70 -1.33
C ALA A 257 1.20 25.10 -0.59
N GLU A 258 0.19 25.58 -1.32
CA GLU A 258 -1.12 25.88 -0.76
C GLU A 258 -1.89 24.61 -0.36
N ALA A 259 -1.84 23.57 -1.18
CA ALA A 259 -2.50 22.30 -0.91
C ALA A 259 -2.00 21.60 0.36
N MET A 260 -0.78 21.88 0.83
CA MET A 260 -0.21 21.30 2.05
C MET A 260 -1.09 21.50 3.30
N ALA A 261 -1.93 22.53 3.33
CA ALA A 261 -2.86 22.79 4.44
C ALA A 261 -3.80 21.60 4.74
N VAL A 262 -4.11 20.75 3.75
CA VAL A 262 -4.99 19.59 3.94
C VAL A 262 -4.37 18.51 4.84
N THR A 263 -3.05 18.53 5.04
CA THR A 263 -2.33 17.60 5.91
C THR A 263 -2.54 17.90 7.40
N HIS A 264 -2.96 19.11 7.75
CA HIS A 264 -3.11 19.53 9.15
C HIS A 264 -4.15 18.69 9.90
N GLN A 265 -5.28 18.37 9.26
CA GLN A 265 -6.38 17.66 9.91
C GLN A 265 -5.99 16.22 10.29
N PRO A 266 -5.48 15.36 9.37
CA PRO A 266 -5.00 14.03 9.76
C PRO A 266 -3.89 14.08 10.81
N VAL A 267 -2.94 15.01 10.70
CA VAL A 267 -1.84 15.11 11.68
C VAL A 267 -2.35 15.51 13.07
N LYS A 268 -3.37 16.38 13.15
CA LYS A 268 -4.02 16.73 14.42
C LYS A 268 -4.73 15.54 15.05
N GLU A 269 -5.35 14.67 14.24
CA GLU A 269 -5.95 13.43 14.73
C GLU A 269 -4.90 12.47 15.30
N ILE A 270 -3.73 12.35 14.65
CA ILE A 270 -2.59 11.59 15.18
C ILE A 270 -2.16 12.16 16.52
N GLN A 271 -1.92 13.47 16.62
CA GLN A 271 -1.53 14.11 17.89
C GLN A 271 -2.54 13.85 19.01
N ALA A 272 -3.83 14.03 18.70
CA ALA A 272 -4.90 13.85 19.67
C ALA A 272 -4.99 12.40 20.19
N ARG A 273 -4.78 11.41 19.31
CA ARG A 273 -4.83 9.99 19.69
C ARG A 273 -3.56 9.51 20.37
N VAL A 274 -2.40 9.88 19.85
CA VAL A 274 -1.09 9.51 20.42
C VAL A 274 -0.92 10.12 21.81
N GLY A 275 -1.39 11.36 21.99
CA GLY A 275 -1.29 12.09 23.24
C GLY A 275 0.14 12.47 23.58
N ARG A 276 0.52 12.21 24.83
CA ARG A 276 1.86 12.44 25.37
C ARG A 276 2.92 11.61 24.63
N THR A 277 4.11 12.17 24.41
CA THR A 277 5.16 11.56 23.57
C THR A 277 6.51 11.42 24.27
N GLU A 278 6.59 11.66 25.57
CA GLU A 278 7.83 11.55 26.36
C GLU A 278 8.42 10.13 26.38
N ASP A 279 7.60 9.11 26.17
CA ASP A 279 7.98 7.71 26.10
C ASP A 279 8.33 7.23 24.67
N ILE A 280 8.12 8.10 23.68
CA ILE A 280 8.37 7.81 22.26
C ILE A 280 9.82 8.18 21.92
N ARG A 281 10.65 7.15 21.73
CA ARG A 281 12.05 7.27 21.33
C ARG A 281 12.21 7.97 19.99
N ALA A 282 11.42 7.55 19.00
CA ALA A 282 11.42 8.13 17.67
C ALA A 282 10.10 7.87 16.95
N ILE A 283 9.85 8.72 15.95
CA ILE A 283 8.78 8.56 14.98
C ILE A 283 9.38 7.94 13.71
N ILE A 284 8.75 6.88 13.22
CA ILE A 284 9.12 6.22 11.96
C ILE A 284 8.05 6.59 10.94
N LEU A 285 8.41 7.38 9.93
CA LEU A 285 7.51 7.85 8.89
C LEU A 285 7.71 7.02 7.62
N THR A 286 6.61 6.46 7.11
CA THR A 286 6.59 5.53 5.98
C THR A 286 5.39 5.79 5.07
N GLY A 287 5.27 4.99 4.01
CA GLY A 287 4.20 5.11 3.02
C GLY A 287 4.54 6.05 1.86
N GLY A 288 3.73 5.99 0.81
CA GLY A 288 3.95 6.76 -0.42
C GLY A 288 3.81 8.28 -0.25
N GLY A 289 3.04 8.73 0.74
CA GLY A 289 2.85 10.13 1.08
C GLY A 289 3.79 10.67 2.16
N ALA A 290 4.73 9.86 2.65
CA ALA A 290 5.62 10.20 3.77
C ALA A 290 6.31 11.55 3.59
N GLN A 291 6.95 11.76 2.44
CA GLN A 291 7.71 12.99 2.16
C GLN A 291 6.82 14.23 2.12
N LEU A 292 5.60 14.10 1.61
CA LEU A 292 4.62 15.20 1.59
C LEU A 292 4.19 15.56 3.01
N TYR A 293 3.95 14.58 3.88
CA TYR A 293 3.49 14.83 5.25
C TYR A 293 4.61 15.20 6.24
N ALA A 294 5.87 14.93 5.90
CA ALA A 294 7.00 15.14 6.79
C ALA A 294 7.10 16.57 7.38
N PRO A 295 6.90 17.67 6.64
CA PRO A 295 6.92 19.01 7.20
C PRO A 295 5.87 19.22 8.30
N THR A 296 4.64 18.77 8.05
CA THR A 296 3.52 18.92 9.01
C THR A 296 3.72 18.04 10.23
N ILE A 297 4.22 16.81 10.06
CA ILE A 297 4.54 15.91 11.17
C ILE A 297 5.69 16.48 12.02
N ARG A 298 6.73 17.05 11.41
CA ARG A 298 7.82 17.73 12.15
C ARG A 298 7.29 18.90 12.98
N ALA A 299 6.39 19.71 12.43
CA ALA A 299 5.77 20.80 13.16
C ALA A 299 4.90 20.32 14.33
N ALA A 300 4.22 19.18 14.17
CA ALA A 300 3.37 18.57 15.18
C ALA A 300 4.15 17.86 16.30
N PHE A 301 5.32 17.32 16.02
CA PHE A 301 6.15 16.57 16.97
C PHE A 301 7.58 17.14 17.07
N PRO A 302 7.74 18.39 17.53
CA PRO A 302 9.01 19.12 17.43
C PRO A 302 10.13 18.55 18.33
N LEU A 303 9.78 17.78 19.37
CA LEU A 303 10.73 17.20 20.31
C LEU A 303 11.16 15.76 19.94
N ASN A 304 10.42 15.11 19.05
CA ASN A 304 10.67 13.71 18.71
C ASN A 304 11.56 13.63 17.45
N VAL A 305 12.55 12.75 17.49
CA VAL A 305 13.36 12.42 16.29
C VAL A 305 12.46 11.72 15.28
N ILE A 306 12.52 12.14 14.01
CA ILE A 306 11.75 11.54 12.91
C ILE A 306 12.69 10.85 11.93
N HIS A 307 12.52 9.55 11.77
CA HIS A 307 13.18 8.73 10.75
C HIS A 307 12.22 8.48 9.60
N ILE A 308 12.55 8.97 8.40
CA ILE A 308 11.80 8.65 7.19
C ILE A 308 12.43 7.40 6.57
N MET A 309 11.65 6.35 6.33
CA MET A 309 12.17 5.09 5.79
C MET A 309 12.67 5.25 4.35
N ASP A 310 13.86 4.72 4.05
CA ASP A 310 14.38 4.60 2.69
C ASP A 310 13.58 3.55 1.89
N ALA A 311 13.28 3.81 0.62
CA ALA A 311 12.39 3.00 -0.21
C ALA A 311 11.08 2.61 0.53
N PRO A 312 10.31 3.59 1.02
CA PRO A 312 9.19 3.37 1.94
C PRO A 312 8.10 2.47 1.37
N CYS A 313 8.03 2.32 0.05
CA CYS A 313 7.03 1.50 -0.61
C CYS A 313 7.11 0.01 -0.25
N PHE A 314 8.30 -0.57 -0.01
CA PHE A 314 8.42 -2.01 0.30
C PHE A 314 8.64 -2.33 1.78
N ALA A 315 8.79 -1.32 2.64
CA ALA A 315 9.07 -1.51 4.06
C ALA A 315 8.01 -2.37 4.76
N ASN A 316 6.73 -2.17 4.44
CA ASN A 316 5.64 -2.97 5.01
C ASN A 316 5.77 -4.45 4.64
N VAL A 317 5.86 -4.77 3.34
CA VAL A 317 5.89 -6.17 2.88
C VAL A 317 7.14 -6.92 3.30
N ARG A 318 8.30 -6.25 3.43
CA ARG A 318 9.53 -6.87 3.96
C ARG A 318 9.41 -7.24 5.44
N GLY A 319 8.83 -6.38 6.25
CA GLY A 319 8.59 -6.68 7.66
C GLY A 319 7.55 -7.77 7.83
N PHE A 320 6.47 -7.74 7.05
CA PHE A 320 5.48 -8.82 7.00
C PHE A 320 6.08 -10.17 6.64
N PHE A 321 6.94 -10.20 5.62
CA PHE A 321 7.65 -11.42 5.24
C PHE A 321 8.51 -11.95 6.41
N SER A 322 9.21 -11.05 7.10
CA SER A 322 10.02 -11.41 8.27
C SER A 322 9.19 -11.97 9.43
N ILE A 323 8.04 -11.35 9.74
CA ILE A 323 7.10 -11.85 10.76
C ILE A 323 6.56 -13.23 10.39
N GLY A 324 6.16 -13.41 9.12
CA GLY A 324 5.63 -14.67 8.62
C GLY A 324 6.64 -15.82 8.70
N SER A 325 7.89 -15.51 8.34
CA SER A 325 9.01 -16.46 8.28
C SER A 325 9.56 -16.85 9.66
N ALA A 326 9.63 -15.90 10.63
CA ALA A 326 10.16 -16.16 11.96
C ALA A 326 9.39 -17.29 12.71
N LYS A 327 8.07 -17.34 12.53
CA LYS A 327 7.22 -18.39 13.12
C LYS A 327 7.34 -19.76 12.45
N GLN A 328 7.96 -19.87 11.27
CA GLN A 328 8.21 -21.16 10.61
C GLN A 328 9.51 -21.80 11.10
N VAL A 329 10.54 -20.99 11.36
CA VAL A 329 11.82 -21.45 11.95
C VAL A 329 11.59 -22.08 13.33
N ALA A 330 10.74 -21.47 14.16
CA ALA A 330 10.40 -22.00 15.49
C ALA A 330 9.55 -23.30 15.49
N LYS A 331 9.00 -23.71 14.33
CA LYS A 331 8.26 -24.98 14.16
C LYS A 331 9.13 -26.08 13.53
N ALA A 332 10.28 -25.71 12.96
CA ALA A 332 11.22 -26.61 12.31
C ALA A 332 12.47 -26.93 13.16
N ALA A 333 12.63 -26.25 14.31
CA ALA A 333 13.60 -26.54 15.37
C ALA A 333 12.91 -27.29 16.51
#